data_AF-A0A2D7DWX7-F1
#
_entry.id   AF-A0A2D7DWX7-F1
#
_cell.length_a   1.000
_cell.length_b   1.000
_cell.length_c   1.000
_cell.angle_alpha   90.00
_cell.angle_beta   90.00
_cell.angle_gamma   90.00
#
_symmetry.space_group_name_H-M   'P 1'
#
loop_
_entity.id
_entity.type
_entity.pdbx_description
1 polymer ?
#
loop_
_entity_poly.entity_id
_entity_poly.type
_entity_poly.pdbx_seq_one_letter_code
_entity_poly.pdbx_strand_id
1 'polypeptide(L)'
;MMQKDKLKFLKRGFAKKCPNCGLFPIFLRYVKTHKRCSKCGISFSEYKSDDGPAYCTIFIIGHILIPLILLTEKNFSPPTMVQMVIWPIITIILTLWLLPKVKGAFLAFQIFVKDK
;
A
#
# COMPACT_ATOMS: atom_id res chain seq x y z
N MET A 1 -19.79 10.73 -16.26
CA MET A 1 -18.60 11.50 -15.83
C MET A 1 -18.11 11.24 -14.39
N MET A 2 -18.78 10.43 -13.57
CA MET A 2 -18.45 10.23 -12.14
C MET A 2 -17.32 9.20 -11.84
N GLN A 3 -16.78 8.52 -12.85
CA GLN A 3 -15.76 7.46 -12.67
C GLN A 3 -14.32 8.01 -12.63
N LYS A 4 -14.04 9.12 -13.33
CA LYS A 4 -12.69 9.75 -13.38
C LYS A 4 -12.23 10.26 -12.01
N ASP A 5 -13.18 10.67 -11.16
CA ASP A 5 -12.86 11.23 -9.84
C ASP A 5 -12.44 10.16 -8.84
N LYS A 6 -13.05 8.96 -8.89
CA LYS A 6 -12.71 7.84 -7.99
C LYS A 6 -11.28 7.35 -8.21
N LEU A 7 -10.92 7.14 -9.48
CA LEU A 7 -9.57 6.67 -9.83
C LEU A 7 -8.50 7.69 -9.45
N LYS A 8 -8.80 8.99 -9.62
CA LYS A 8 -7.90 10.09 -9.22
C LYS A 8 -7.72 10.15 -7.70
N PHE A 9 -8.79 9.95 -6.93
CA PHE A 9 -8.75 9.85 -5.47
C PHE A 9 -7.84 8.70 -5.00
N LEU A 10 -8.08 7.50 -5.53
CA LEU A 10 -7.31 6.29 -5.19
C LEU A 10 -5.84 6.42 -5.60
N LYS A 11 -5.55 6.93 -6.81
CA LYS A 11 -4.18 7.15 -7.29
C LYS A 11 -3.41 8.12 -6.39
N ARG A 12 -4.05 9.20 -5.92
CA ARG A 12 -3.43 10.15 -4.99
C ARG A 12 -3.15 9.49 -3.64
N GLY A 13 -4.11 8.73 -3.11
CA GLY A 13 -3.93 7.92 -1.90
C GLY A 13 -2.74 6.96 -2.02
N PHE A 14 -2.68 6.19 -3.12
CA PHE A 14 -1.58 5.27 -3.41
C PHE A 14 -0.23 5.98 -3.53
N ALA A 15 -0.23 7.20 -4.10
CA ALA A 15 0.95 8.07 -4.16
C ALA A 15 1.30 8.74 -2.82
N LYS A 16 0.62 8.37 -1.71
CA LYS A 16 0.80 8.93 -0.36
C LYS A 16 0.47 10.42 -0.25
N LYS A 17 -0.36 10.94 -1.16
CA LYS A 17 -0.80 12.35 -1.20
C LYS A 17 -2.28 12.46 -0.83
N CYS A 18 -2.66 13.61 -0.29
CA CYS A 18 -4.03 13.90 0.08
C CYS A 18 -4.96 13.61 -1.11
N PRO A 19 -5.99 12.76 -0.95
CA PRO A 19 -6.81 12.33 -2.08
C PRO A 19 -7.66 13.49 -2.65
N ASN A 20 -8.05 14.44 -1.79
CA ASN A 20 -8.82 15.62 -2.17
C ASN A 20 -7.98 16.68 -2.91
N CYS A 21 -6.92 17.22 -2.30
CA CYS A 21 -6.13 18.29 -2.93
C CYS A 21 -4.95 17.77 -3.78
N GLY A 22 -4.37 16.62 -3.44
CA GLY A 22 -3.19 16.07 -4.13
C GLY A 22 -1.86 16.77 -3.80
N LEU A 23 -1.83 17.73 -2.88
CA LEU A 23 -0.66 18.60 -2.62
C LEU A 23 0.07 18.32 -1.31
N PHE A 24 -0.54 17.61 -0.37
CA PHE A 24 0.00 17.39 0.97
C PHE A 24 0.18 15.88 1.24
N PRO A 25 1.27 15.43 1.89
CA PRO A 25 1.44 14.02 2.22
C PRO A 25 0.42 13.53 3.26
N ILE A 26 -0.04 12.29 3.13
CA ILE A 26 -0.94 11.65 4.11
C ILE A 26 -0.17 11.26 5.38
N PHE A 27 1.04 10.73 5.20
CA PHE A 27 1.86 10.17 6.27
C PHE A 27 2.95 11.14 6.70
N LEU A 28 3.08 11.32 8.02
CA LEU A 28 4.15 12.08 8.68
C LEU A 28 5.45 11.25 8.76
N ARG A 29 5.31 9.93 8.93
CA ARG A 29 6.41 8.98 9.06
C ARG A 29 6.13 7.79 8.13
N TYR A 30 6.56 6.58 8.48
CA TYR A 30 6.34 5.40 7.63
C TYR A 30 4.85 5.13 7.35
N VAL A 31 4.05 4.83 8.38
CA VAL A 31 2.59 4.61 8.28
C VAL A 31 1.78 5.48 9.23
N LYS A 32 2.46 6.40 9.95
CA LYS A 32 1.82 7.35 10.88
C LYS A 32 1.19 8.49 10.08
N THR A 33 -0.13 8.64 10.16
CA THR A 33 -0.90 9.65 9.43
C THR A 33 -0.80 11.02 10.09
N HIS A 34 -0.87 12.08 9.29
CA HIS A 34 -1.16 13.44 9.81
C HIS A 34 -2.58 13.49 10.37
N LYS A 35 -2.87 14.43 11.29
CA LYS A 35 -4.24 14.57 11.79
C LYS A 35 -5.19 15.13 10.73
N ARG A 36 -4.74 16.18 10.03
CA ARG A 36 -5.48 16.87 8.97
C ARG A 36 -4.54 17.31 7.85
N CYS A 37 -5.08 17.52 6.66
CA CYS A 37 -4.35 18.14 5.55
C CYS A 37 -4.21 19.66 5.78
N SER A 38 -2.99 20.19 5.65
CA SER A 38 -2.75 21.65 5.79
C SER A 38 -3.29 22.50 4.63
N LYS A 39 -3.59 21.88 3.48
CA LYS A 39 -4.05 22.60 2.27
C LYS A 39 -5.58 22.64 2.11
N CYS A 40 -6.28 21.55 2.44
CA CYS A 40 -7.73 21.48 2.28
C CYS A 40 -8.49 21.16 3.58
N GLY A 41 -7.81 21.00 4.72
CA GLY A 41 -8.44 20.82 6.03
C GLY A 41 -9.07 19.45 6.30
N ILE A 42 -9.02 18.52 5.33
CA ILE A 42 -9.62 17.17 5.48
C ILE A 42 -8.96 16.41 6.63
N SER A 43 -9.77 15.72 7.43
CA SER A 43 -9.32 14.90 8.57
C SER A 43 -8.85 13.53 8.08
N PHE A 44 -7.66 13.11 8.50
CA PHE A 44 -7.17 11.74 8.25
C PHE A 44 -7.23 10.87 9.51
N SER A 45 -7.27 11.48 10.72
CA SER A 45 -7.23 10.75 12.00
C SER A 45 -8.47 9.89 12.25
N GLU A 46 -9.59 10.23 11.61
CA GLU A 46 -10.88 9.56 11.82
C GLU A 46 -10.95 8.18 11.18
N TYR A 47 -10.05 7.88 10.23
CA TYR A 47 -10.09 6.67 9.43
C TYR A 47 -9.00 5.70 9.85
N LYS A 48 -9.37 4.68 10.63
CA LYS A 48 -8.46 3.62 11.10
C LYS A 48 -8.58 2.38 10.22
N SER A 49 -7.78 2.32 9.17
CA SER A 49 -7.56 1.10 8.38
C SER A 49 -6.19 0.54 8.71
N ASP A 50 -6.12 -0.38 9.67
CA ASP A 50 -4.87 -1.05 10.05
C ASP A 50 -4.82 -2.50 9.55
N ASP A 51 -5.92 -3.26 9.59
CA ASP A 51 -5.94 -4.67 9.14
C ASP A 51 -6.05 -4.83 7.61
N GLY A 52 -7.03 -4.16 6.98
CA GLY A 52 -7.30 -4.28 5.55
C GLY A 52 -6.08 -4.04 4.65
N PRO A 53 -5.30 -2.96 4.87
CA PRO A 53 -4.10 -2.71 4.07
C PRO A 53 -3.03 -3.79 4.18
N ALA A 54 -2.87 -4.42 5.35
CA ALA A 54 -1.89 -5.47 5.56
C ALA A 54 -2.26 -6.74 4.79
N TYR A 55 -3.52 -7.19 4.88
CA TYR A 55 -4.01 -8.35 4.13
C TYR A 55 -3.89 -8.15 2.61
N CYS A 56 -4.31 -7.00 2.08
CA CYS A 56 -4.16 -6.71 0.66
C CYS A 56 -2.69 -6.69 0.22
N THR A 57 -1.79 -6.15 1.05
CA THR A 57 -0.35 -6.11 0.76
C THR A 57 0.23 -7.53 0.65
N ILE A 58 -0.05 -8.38 1.64
CA ILE A 58 0.44 -9.78 1.65
C ILE A 58 -0.15 -10.56 0.48
N PHE A 59 -1.43 -10.39 0.18
CA PHE A 59 -2.08 -11.07 -0.94
C PHE A 59 -1.42 -10.73 -2.28
N ILE A 60 -1.18 -9.44 -2.54
CA ILE A 60 -0.49 -9.00 -3.77
C ILE A 60 0.93 -9.56 -3.83
N ILE A 61 1.69 -9.47 -2.74
CA ILE A 61 3.08 -9.93 -2.71
C ILE A 61 3.17 -11.45 -2.88
N GLY A 62 2.29 -12.21 -2.20
CA GLY A 62 2.25 -13.66 -2.32
C GLY A 62 1.98 -14.13 -3.75
N HIS A 63 1.04 -13.47 -4.45
CA HIS A 63 0.73 -13.80 -5.85
C HIS A 63 1.87 -13.48 -6.83
N ILE A 64 2.78 -12.59 -6.45
CA ILE A 64 3.97 -12.28 -7.26
C ILE A 64 5.11 -13.23 -6.90
N LEU A 65 5.40 -13.41 -5.61
CA LEU A 65 6.56 -14.15 -5.15
C LEU A 65 6.40 -15.66 -5.29
N ILE A 66 5.23 -16.24 -5.00
CA ILE A 66 5.05 -17.70 -5.08
C ILE A 66 5.31 -18.21 -6.51
N PRO A 67 4.74 -17.63 -7.58
CA PRO A 67 5.07 -18.06 -8.94
C PRO A 67 6.55 -17.87 -9.28
N LEU A 68 7.18 -16.77 -8.84
CA LEU A 68 8.60 -16.53 -9.08
C LEU A 68 9.50 -17.55 -8.38
N ILE A 69 9.17 -17.93 -7.14
CA ILE A 69 9.86 -18.99 -6.39
C ILE A 69 9.74 -20.31 -7.15
N LEU A 70 8.52 -20.70 -7.54
CA LEU A 70 8.27 -21.96 -8.25
C LEU A 70 8.97 -22.01 -9.62
N LEU A 71 8.95 -20.90 -10.37
CA LEU A 71 9.66 -20.81 -11.66
C LEU A 71 11.17 -20.90 -11.46
N THR A 72 11.70 -20.25 -10.43
CA THR A 72 13.14 -20.30 -10.12
C THR A 72 13.57 -21.71 -9.73
N GLU A 73 12.78 -22.38 -8.89
CA GLU A 73 13.04 -23.77 -8.49
C GLU A 73 12.98 -24.73 -9.67
N LYS A 74 11.98 -24.58 -10.53
CA LYS A 74 11.80 -25.43 -11.72
C LYS A 74 12.91 -25.26 -12.76
N ASN A 75 13.38 -24.03 -12.99
CA ASN A 75 14.30 -23.73 -14.09
C ASN A 75 15.78 -23.76 -13.68
N PHE A 76 16.10 -23.41 -12.44
CA PHE A 76 17.48 -23.25 -11.96
C PHE A 76 17.82 -24.15 -10.78
N SER A 77 16.83 -24.66 -10.04
CA SER A 77 16.99 -25.50 -8.84
C SER A 77 18.16 -25.06 -7.94
N PRO A 78 18.21 -23.78 -7.52
CA PRO A 78 19.33 -23.27 -6.75
C PRO A 78 19.37 -23.90 -5.34
N PRO A 79 20.53 -23.88 -4.66
CA PRO A 79 20.64 -24.44 -3.31
C PRO A 79 19.60 -23.84 -2.35
N THR A 80 18.96 -24.69 -1.55
CA THR A 80 17.88 -24.28 -0.62
C THR A 80 18.31 -23.16 0.32
N MET A 81 19.57 -23.15 0.76
CA MET A 81 20.12 -22.07 1.60
C MET A 81 20.05 -20.70 0.91
N VAL A 82 20.34 -20.63 -0.38
CA VAL A 82 20.26 -19.39 -1.16
C VAL A 82 18.82 -18.89 -1.22
N GLN A 83 17.87 -19.79 -1.46
CA GLN A 83 16.44 -19.45 -1.51
C GLN A 83 15.90 -18.99 -0.14
N MET A 84 16.28 -19.67 0.94
CA MET A 84 15.87 -19.34 2.30
C MET A 84 16.38 -17.97 2.76
N VAL A 85 17.43 -17.43 2.14
CA VAL A 85 17.96 -16.10 2.46
C VAL A 85 17.37 -15.04 1.51
N ILE A 86 17.43 -15.28 0.20
CA ILE A 86 17.07 -14.27 -0.80
C ILE A 86 15.57 -13.95 -0.76
N TRP A 87 14.69 -14.96 -0.73
CA TRP A 87 13.25 -14.72 -0.83
C TRP A 87 12.68 -13.97 0.38
N PRO A 88 13.04 -14.29 1.64
CA PRO A 88 12.59 -13.48 2.78
C PRO A 88 13.08 -12.04 2.73
N ILE A 89 14.33 -11.80 2.32
CA ILE A 89 14.87 -10.43 2.17
C ILE A 89 14.06 -9.65 1.13
N ILE A 90 13.82 -10.23 -0.04
CA ILE A 90 12.98 -9.62 -1.09
C ILE A 90 11.57 -9.36 -0.56
N THR A 91 10.98 -10.32 0.16
CA THR A 91 9.64 -10.21 0.75
C THR A 91 9.55 -9.03 1.72
N ILE A 92 10.53 -8.89 2.61
CA ILE A 92 10.59 -7.79 3.58
C ILE A 92 10.68 -6.44 2.85
N ILE A 93 11.57 -6.31 1.88
CA ILE A 93 11.76 -5.08 1.11
C ILE A 93 10.47 -4.69 0.37
N LEU A 94 9.85 -5.65 -0.34
CA LEU A 94 8.62 -5.41 -1.08
C LEU A 94 7.46 -5.05 -0.15
N THR A 95 7.33 -5.72 0.99
CA THR A 95 6.29 -5.44 1.98
C THR A 95 6.45 -4.03 2.53
N LEU A 96 7.67 -3.66 2.93
CA LEU A 96 7.96 -2.33 3.45
C LEU A 96 7.73 -1.23 2.40
N TRP A 97 7.93 -1.53 1.13
CA TRP A 97 7.69 -0.57 0.06
C TRP A 97 6.20 -0.42 -0.31
N LEU A 98 5.46 -1.53 -0.32
CA LEU A 98 4.07 -1.57 -0.80
C LEU A 98 3.05 -1.17 0.27
N LEU A 99 3.29 -1.54 1.53
CA LEU A 99 2.36 -1.30 2.64
C LEU A 99 1.89 0.17 2.78
N PRO A 100 2.77 1.20 2.78
CA PRO A 100 2.31 2.59 2.92
C PRO A 100 1.49 3.05 1.71
N LYS A 101 1.70 2.47 0.53
CA LYS A 101 0.93 2.80 -0.68
C LYS A 101 -0.48 2.22 -0.60
N VAL A 102 -0.58 0.94 -0.23
CA VAL A 102 -1.87 0.28 -0.03
C VAL A 102 -2.65 0.97 1.10
N LYS A 103 -2.01 1.27 2.23
CA LYS A 103 -2.64 2.03 3.33
C LYS A 103 -3.17 3.39 2.87
N GLY A 104 -2.40 4.12 2.06
CA GLY A 104 -2.83 5.40 1.51
C GLY A 104 -4.03 5.29 0.56
N ALA A 105 -4.09 4.23 -0.25
CA ALA A 105 -5.23 3.95 -1.11
C ALA A 105 -6.50 3.59 -0.31
N PHE A 106 -6.37 2.78 0.74
CA PHE A 106 -7.48 2.45 1.66
C PHE A 106 -8.03 3.69 2.36
N LEU A 107 -7.15 4.54 2.88
CA LEU A 107 -7.57 5.80 3.50
C LEU A 107 -8.29 6.72 2.51
N ALA A 108 -7.81 6.80 1.26
CA ALA A 108 -8.51 7.53 0.22
C ALA A 108 -9.90 6.94 -0.12
N PHE A 109 -10.04 5.62 -0.07
CA PHE A 109 -11.30 4.92 -0.27
C PHE A 109 -12.29 5.20 0.87
N GLN A 110 -11.87 5.09 2.13
CA GLN A 110 -12.72 5.38 3.30
C GLN A 110 -13.20 6.84 3.31
N ILE A 111 -12.30 7.79 3.01
CA ILE A 111 -12.66 9.21 2.85
C ILE A 111 -13.70 9.41 1.74
N PHE A 112 -13.58 8.68 0.63
CA PHE A 112 -14.53 8.76 -0.47
C PHE A 112 -15.91 8.20 -0.10
N VAL A 113 -15.96 7.06 0.60
CA VAL A 113 -17.21 6.41 1.04
C VAL A 113 -17.83 7.10 2.26
N LYS A 114 -17.08 7.97 2.96
CA LYS A 114 -17.44 8.55 4.26
C LYS A 114 -17.69 7.52 5.36
N ASP A 115 -17.06 6.35 5.23
CA ASP A 115 -17.09 5.27 6.22
C ASP A 115 -15.95 5.52 7.22
N LYS A 116 -16.28 5.88 8.46
CA LYS A 116 -15.30 6.28 9.49
C LYS A 116 -14.71 5.07 10.21
#